data_AF-A0A6A0GXQ5-F1
#
_entry.id   AF-A0A6A0GXQ5-F1
#
_cell.length_a   1.000
_cell.length_b   1.000
_cell.length_c   1.000
_cell.angle_alpha   90.00
_cell.angle_beta   90.00
_cell.angle_gamma   90.00
#
_symmetry.space_group_name_H-M   'P 1'
#
loop_
_entity.id
_entity.type
_entity.pdbx_description
1 polymer ?
#
loop_
_entity_poly.entity_id
_entity_poly.type
_entity_poly.pdbx_seq_one_letter_code
_entity_poly.pdbx_strand_id
1 'polypeptide(L)'
;MNSGETHEDMKEMAEAVSVIKSVASLQASKAMKDAAFYYMILFMFKSGNLTSLYTHQLESYLEAARSLLDKTKPRDTEHITKAIGQLKRYQITNKPPGVCMIFAMLEGREDGSKTDVADVKALFETEFNYDVLIKINPSVKDVKSLIAKLGESRNMFYDSLVVWFMAHGDKTHLFVKDGQIHRRTDLIQPFVDIDWLKTKPKLFFIQACANRRPRSYAQDSRGMRTSTDAVALGIDAGDEWKKKYLPHADFTSVNNFADTLVCYATMWYQPAARNEEGSMFIQTLLDALRRKGTDTCIENVLRETTYRMNSIVLRDDSDRTWRQTPYYESSLQKEFVFPKEN
;
A
#
# COMPACT_ATOMS: atom_id res chain seq x y z
N MET A 1 14.35 -16.39 -25.08
CA MET A 1 13.80 -15.26 -25.85
C MET A 1 14.94 -14.65 -26.63
N ASN A 2 14.74 -14.50 -27.93
CA ASN A 2 15.80 -14.38 -28.92
C ASN A 2 16.38 -12.96 -28.96
N SER A 3 17.69 -12.81 -28.79
CA SER A 3 18.39 -11.51 -28.85
C SER A 3 18.38 -10.87 -30.24
N GLY A 4 17.91 -11.59 -31.27
CA GLY A 4 17.73 -11.10 -32.64
C GLY A 4 16.44 -10.31 -32.85
N GLU A 5 15.32 -10.77 -32.29
CA GLU A 5 14.00 -10.11 -32.42
C GLU A 5 14.01 -8.72 -31.78
N THR A 6 14.64 -8.59 -30.61
CA THR A 6 14.80 -7.31 -29.90
C THR A 6 15.63 -6.27 -30.67
N HIS A 7 16.52 -6.71 -31.56
CA HIS A 7 17.37 -5.83 -32.35
C HIS A 7 16.69 -5.35 -33.63
N GLU A 8 15.78 -6.15 -34.18
CA GLU A 8 14.95 -5.86 -35.34
C GLU A 8 13.79 -4.92 -34.95
N ASP A 9 13.13 -5.19 -33.82
CA ASP A 9 12.12 -4.31 -33.21
C ASP A 9 12.68 -2.91 -32.89
N MET A 10 13.94 -2.83 -32.42
CA MET A 10 14.60 -1.55 -32.16
C MET A 10 14.90 -0.77 -33.45
N LYS A 11 15.12 -1.47 -34.56
CA LYS A 11 15.42 -0.86 -35.85
C LYS A 11 14.14 -0.36 -36.51
N GLU A 12 13.07 -1.15 -36.49
CA GLU A 12 11.73 -0.72 -36.92
C GLU A 12 11.22 0.47 -36.10
N MET A 13 11.41 0.44 -34.77
CA MET A 13 11.02 1.55 -33.90
C MET A 13 11.86 2.81 -34.17
N ALA A 14 13.17 2.67 -34.41
CA ALA A 14 14.03 3.80 -34.79
C ALA A 14 13.64 4.38 -36.16
N GLU A 15 13.28 3.53 -37.13
CA GLU A 15 12.78 3.95 -38.44
C GLU A 15 11.43 4.66 -38.34
N ALA A 16 10.49 4.15 -37.53
CA ALA A 16 9.20 4.80 -37.27
C ALA A 16 9.36 6.19 -36.62
N VAL A 17 10.34 6.34 -35.73
CA VAL A 17 10.63 7.61 -35.03
C VAL A 17 11.44 8.58 -35.89
N SER A 18 12.25 8.06 -36.84
CA SER A 18 13.05 8.88 -37.76
C SER A 18 12.22 9.79 -38.68
N VAL A 19 10.91 9.50 -38.80
CA VAL A 19 9.94 10.31 -39.55
C VAL A 19 9.52 11.57 -38.78
N ILE A 20 9.78 11.63 -37.46
CA ILE A 20 9.55 12.80 -36.61
C ILE A 20 10.66 13.83 -36.85
N LYS A 21 10.53 14.63 -37.91
CA LYS A 21 11.55 15.61 -38.34
C LYS A 21 11.35 17.00 -37.75
N SER A 22 10.17 17.29 -37.21
CA SER A 22 9.83 18.59 -36.60
C SER A 22 8.56 18.53 -35.76
N VAL A 23 8.38 19.50 -34.85
CA VAL A 23 7.12 19.69 -34.10
C VAL A 23 5.90 19.79 -35.03
N ALA A 24 6.06 20.39 -36.20
CA ALA A 24 5.00 20.50 -37.21
C ALA A 24 4.57 19.14 -37.79
N SER A 25 5.53 18.25 -38.08
CA SER A 25 5.23 16.88 -38.57
C SER A 25 4.49 16.03 -37.54
N LEU A 26 4.80 16.26 -36.25
CA LEU A 26 4.14 15.67 -35.09
C LEU A 26 2.71 16.19 -34.91
N GLN A 27 2.48 17.49 -35.13
CA GLN A 27 1.16 18.10 -35.00
C GLN A 27 0.17 17.70 -36.10
N ALA A 28 0.68 17.41 -37.31
CA ALA A 28 -0.10 17.16 -38.51
C ALA A 28 -0.75 15.77 -38.59
N SER A 29 -0.26 14.77 -37.85
CA SER A 29 -0.78 13.39 -37.90
C SER A 29 -1.09 12.83 -36.52
N LYS A 30 -2.31 12.32 -36.35
CA LYS A 30 -2.73 11.67 -35.09
C LYS A 30 -1.86 10.44 -34.77
N ALA A 31 -1.59 9.59 -35.77
CA ALA A 31 -0.74 8.41 -35.61
C ALA A 31 0.69 8.77 -35.17
N MET A 32 1.22 9.91 -35.63
CA MET A 32 2.55 10.38 -35.25
C MET A 32 2.60 10.88 -33.79
N LYS A 33 1.51 11.47 -33.28
CA LYS A 33 1.40 11.86 -31.86
C LYS A 33 1.40 10.64 -30.94
N ASP A 34 0.63 9.63 -31.32
CA ASP A 34 0.54 8.39 -30.55
C ASP A 34 1.91 7.67 -30.54
N ALA A 35 2.56 7.52 -31.69
CA ALA A 35 3.89 6.92 -31.81
C ALA A 35 4.96 7.66 -30.99
N ALA A 36 4.97 9.01 -31.02
CA ALA A 36 5.89 9.81 -30.23
C ALA A 36 5.64 9.68 -28.72
N PHE A 37 4.38 9.63 -28.29
CA PHE A 37 4.03 9.41 -26.90
C PHE A 37 4.52 8.05 -26.42
N TYR A 38 4.28 6.98 -27.18
CA TYR A 38 4.81 5.65 -26.85
C TYR A 38 6.34 5.63 -26.80
N TYR A 39 7.01 6.28 -27.76
CA TYR A 39 8.47 6.39 -27.75
C TYR A 39 8.99 7.09 -26.49
N MET A 40 8.36 8.20 -26.07
CA MET A 40 8.73 8.90 -24.84
C MET A 40 8.59 8.00 -23.61
N ILE A 41 7.46 7.29 -23.48
CA ILE A 41 7.24 6.35 -22.37
C ILE A 41 8.29 5.24 -22.37
N LEU A 42 8.55 4.61 -23.51
CA LEU A 42 9.55 3.54 -23.64
C LEU A 42 10.97 4.04 -23.35
N PHE A 43 11.31 5.25 -23.80
CA PHE A 43 12.59 5.90 -23.50
C PHE A 43 12.73 6.18 -22.00
N MET A 44 11.68 6.67 -21.33
CA MET A 44 11.67 6.88 -19.88
C MET A 44 11.84 5.56 -19.12
N PHE A 45 11.20 4.47 -19.56
CA PHE A 45 11.41 3.14 -19.00
C PHE A 45 12.87 2.66 -19.18
N LYS A 46 13.41 2.72 -20.41
CA LYS A 46 14.79 2.29 -20.70
C LYS A 46 15.85 3.11 -19.97
N SER A 47 15.58 4.38 -19.70
CA SER A 47 16.51 5.27 -18.98
C SER A 47 16.33 5.24 -17.46
N GLY A 48 15.46 4.39 -16.91
CA GLY A 48 15.22 4.29 -15.47
C GLY A 48 14.46 5.48 -14.86
N ASN A 49 13.89 6.34 -15.70
CA ASN A 49 13.13 7.54 -15.32
C ASN A 49 11.65 7.25 -15.03
N LEU A 50 11.17 6.06 -15.39
CA LEU A 50 9.80 5.60 -15.18
C LEU A 50 9.80 4.15 -14.71
N THR A 51 9.13 3.88 -13.58
CA THR A 51 8.78 2.52 -13.13
C THR A 51 7.31 2.47 -12.73
N SER A 52 6.78 1.28 -12.42
CA SER A 52 5.41 1.14 -11.89
C SER A 52 5.20 1.97 -10.60
N LEU A 53 6.25 2.20 -9.82
CA LEU A 53 6.25 2.96 -8.58
C LEU A 53 6.72 4.42 -8.77
N TYR A 54 7.66 4.67 -9.67
CA TYR A 54 8.22 6.01 -9.89
C TYR A 54 7.64 6.63 -11.17
N THR A 55 6.47 7.25 -11.01
CA THR A 55 5.69 7.84 -12.11
C THR A 55 5.64 9.38 -12.07
N HIS A 56 6.36 10.00 -11.14
CA HIS A 56 6.31 11.44 -10.84
C HIS A 56 6.63 12.33 -12.06
N GLN A 57 7.60 11.96 -12.90
CA GLN A 57 7.91 12.72 -14.11
C GLN A 57 6.75 12.71 -15.10
N LEU A 58 6.16 11.53 -15.33
CA LEU A 58 5.01 11.38 -16.20
C LEU A 58 3.78 12.11 -15.64
N GLU A 59 3.57 12.03 -14.34
CA GLU A 59 2.52 12.78 -13.63
C GLU A 59 2.70 14.29 -13.82
N SER A 60 3.90 14.82 -13.63
CA SER A 60 4.20 16.23 -13.83
C SER A 60 3.96 16.69 -15.26
N TYR A 61 4.36 15.90 -16.26
CA TYR A 61 4.08 16.21 -17.66
C TYR A 61 2.58 16.21 -17.94
N LEU A 62 1.83 15.28 -17.36
CA LEU A 62 0.37 15.25 -17.48
C LEU A 62 -0.29 16.44 -16.75
N GLU A 63 0.21 16.84 -15.58
CA GLU A 63 -0.30 18.02 -14.87
C GLU A 63 -0.02 19.32 -15.63
N ALA A 64 1.18 19.46 -16.20
CA ALA A 64 1.53 20.58 -17.08
C ALA A 64 0.65 20.58 -18.33
N ALA A 65 0.46 19.42 -18.99
CA ALA A 65 -0.44 19.29 -20.12
C ALA A 65 -1.88 19.67 -19.76
N ARG A 66 -2.38 19.22 -18.60
CA ARG A 66 -3.70 19.58 -18.08
C ARG A 66 -3.85 21.09 -17.88
N SER A 67 -2.80 21.78 -17.42
CA SER A 67 -2.82 23.23 -17.21
C SER A 67 -2.92 24.04 -18.51
N LEU A 68 -2.45 23.46 -19.62
CA LEU A 68 -2.49 24.06 -20.96
C LEU A 68 -3.79 23.77 -21.72
N LEU A 69 -4.62 22.85 -21.24
CA LEU A 69 -5.90 22.53 -21.87
C LEU A 69 -6.95 23.62 -21.66
N ASP A 70 -7.82 23.76 -22.66
CA ASP A 70 -8.98 24.63 -22.58
C ASP A 70 -9.98 24.10 -21.54
N LYS A 71 -10.08 24.82 -20.42
CA LYS A 71 -10.97 24.47 -19.30
C LYS A 71 -12.46 24.50 -19.66
N THR A 72 -12.83 25.05 -20.82
CA THR A 72 -14.20 25.04 -21.33
C THR A 72 -14.60 23.71 -21.98
N LYS A 73 -13.65 22.77 -22.17
CA LYS A 73 -13.88 21.41 -22.70
C LYS A 73 -13.59 20.34 -21.63
N PRO A 74 -14.60 19.92 -20.84
CA PRO A 74 -14.39 19.01 -19.71
C PRO A 74 -13.84 17.63 -20.09
N ARG A 75 -14.19 17.12 -21.28
CA ARG A 75 -13.74 15.81 -21.76
C ARG A 75 -12.22 15.70 -21.88
N ASP A 76 -11.57 16.76 -22.37
CA ASP A 76 -10.12 16.74 -22.60
C ASP A 76 -9.36 16.75 -21.26
N THR A 77 -9.91 17.40 -20.24
CA THR A 77 -9.34 17.45 -18.89
C THR A 77 -9.65 16.19 -18.07
N GLU A 78 -10.77 15.51 -18.33
CA GLU A 78 -11.16 14.27 -17.65
C GLU A 78 -10.19 13.12 -17.92
N HIS A 79 -9.80 12.91 -19.19
CA HIS A 79 -8.85 11.85 -19.55
C HIS A 79 -7.49 12.00 -18.86
N ILE A 80 -6.94 13.22 -18.84
CA ILE A 80 -5.67 13.50 -18.17
C ILE A 80 -5.80 13.37 -16.65
N THR A 81 -6.90 13.84 -16.08
CA THR A 81 -7.17 13.70 -14.64
C THR A 81 -7.27 12.24 -14.22
N LYS A 82 -7.92 11.40 -15.05
CA LYS A 82 -7.98 9.96 -14.83
C LYS A 82 -6.59 9.32 -14.90
N ALA A 83 -5.77 9.68 -15.89
CA ALA A 83 -4.41 9.18 -16.02
C ALA A 83 -3.54 9.56 -14.82
N ILE A 84 -3.57 10.83 -14.38
CA ILE A 84 -2.88 11.28 -13.16
C ILE A 84 -3.35 10.47 -11.94
N GLY A 85 -4.66 10.29 -11.78
CA GLY A 85 -5.22 9.50 -10.68
C GLY A 85 -4.76 8.04 -10.69
N GLN A 86 -4.57 7.43 -11.87
CA GLN A 86 -4.00 6.09 -11.99
C GLN A 86 -2.52 6.06 -11.58
N LEU A 87 -1.72 7.07 -11.97
CA LEU A 87 -0.30 7.13 -11.62
C LEU A 87 -0.07 7.32 -10.12
N LYS A 88 -0.98 8.02 -9.42
CA LYS A 88 -0.96 8.21 -7.96
C LYS A 88 -1.22 6.94 -7.16
N ARG A 89 -1.71 5.87 -7.80
CA ARG A 89 -2.13 4.62 -7.16
C ARG A 89 -1.18 3.47 -7.48
N TYR A 90 -1.09 2.51 -6.56
CA TYR A 90 -0.50 1.21 -6.89
C TYR A 90 -1.31 0.54 -8.00
N GLN A 91 -0.60 -0.02 -8.98
CA GLN A 91 -1.23 -0.77 -10.07
C GLN A 91 -1.57 -2.18 -9.58
N ILE A 92 -2.85 -2.51 -9.57
CA ILE A 92 -3.37 -3.84 -9.27
C ILE A 92 -4.02 -4.35 -10.56
N THR A 93 -3.28 -5.19 -11.27
CA THR A 93 -3.63 -5.66 -12.63
C THR A 93 -3.86 -7.16 -12.71
N ASN A 94 -3.27 -7.92 -11.79
CA ASN A 94 -3.35 -9.37 -11.74
C ASN A 94 -4.64 -9.82 -11.06
N LYS A 95 -5.11 -11.01 -11.44
CA LYS A 95 -6.25 -11.71 -10.83
C LYS A 95 -5.78 -13.13 -10.50
N PRO A 96 -5.67 -13.51 -9.20
CA PRO A 96 -5.99 -12.72 -8.01
C PRO A 96 -5.07 -11.49 -7.85
N PRO A 97 -5.55 -10.39 -7.25
CA PRO A 97 -4.76 -9.17 -7.05
C PRO A 97 -3.70 -9.32 -5.96
N GLY A 98 -3.84 -10.32 -5.09
CA GLY A 98 -2.94 -10.53 -3.98
C GLY A 98 -3.26 -11.76 -3.17
N VAL A 99 -2.44 -11.99 -2.15
CA VAL A 99 -2.67 -13.01 -1.12
C VAL A 99 -3.07 -12.33 0.18
N CYS A 100 -4.10 -12.85 0.84
CA CYS A 100 -4.53 -12.43 2.16
C CYS A 100 -4.27 -13.57 3.16
N MET A 101 -3.28 -13.40 4.03
CA MET A 101 -2.92 -14.37 5.05
C MET A 101 -3.61 -14.04 6.37
N ILE A 102 -4.30 -15.01 6.96
CA ILE A 102 -5.00 -14.85 8.24
C ILE A 102 -4.40 -15.81 9.26
N PHE A 103 -3.70 -15.26 10.25
CA PHE A 103 -3.23 -15.99 11.42
C PHE A 103 -4.15 -15.71 12.60
N ALA A 104 -4.81 -16.74 13.13
CA ALA A 104 -5.79 -16.56 14.21
C ALA A 104 -5.59 -17.55 15.36
N MET A 105 -5.37 -17.03 16.56
CA MET A 105 -5.41 -17.80 17.82
C MET A 105 -6.85 -17.84 18.34
N LEU A 106 -7.47 -19.02 18.22
CA LEU A 106 -8.85 -19.27 18.67
C LEU A 106 -8.91 -19.91 20.05
N GLU A 107 -7.86 -20.61 20.50
CA GLU A 107 -7.81 -21.23 21.83
C GLU A 107 -8.12 -20.20 22.93
N GLY A 108 -9.17 -20.46 23.71
CA GLY A 108 -9.67 -19.58 24.78
C GLY A 108 -10.44 -18.34 24.32
N ARG A 109 -10.83 -18.26 23.03
CA ARG A 109 -11.41 -17.05 22.39
C ARG A 109 -12.38 -17.38 21.25
N GLU A 110 -13.05 -18.51 21.39
CA GLU A 110 -13.55 -19.29 20.26
C GLU A 110 -14.68 -18.60 19.49
N ASP A 111 -15.59 -17.87 20.14
CA ASP A 111 -16.78 -17.33 19.47
C ASP A 111 -16.44 -16.09 18.63
N GLY A 112 -16.07 -14.98 19.27
CA GLY A 112 -15.77 -13.74 18.54
C GLY A 112 -14.58 -13.83 17.57
N SER A 113 -13.57 -14.66 17.87
CA SER A 113 -12.42 -14.79 16.96
C SER A 113 -12.74 -15.62 15.71
N LYS A 114 -13.68 -16.57 15.79
CA LYS A 114 -14.15 -17.30 14.60
C LYS A 114 -14.95 -16.36 13.69
N THR A 115 -15.80 -15.51 14.27
CA THR A 115 -16.55 -14.49 13.53
C THR A 115 -15.60 -13.54 12.80
N ASP A 116 -14.60 -12.98 13.51
CA ASP A 116 -13.58 -12.12 12.90
C ASP A 116 -12.89 -12.80 11.69
N VAL A 117 -12.50 -14.08 11.81
CA VAL A 117 -11.85 -14.82 10.71
C VAL A 117 -12.79 -15.04 9.54
N ALA A 118 -14.05 -15.41 9.80
CA ALA A 118 -15.04 -15.65 8.77
C ALA A 118 -15.36 -14.37 7.98
N ASP A 119 -15.52 -13.24 8.67
CA ASP A 119 -15.84 -11.96 8.04
C ASP A 119 -14.68 -11.42 7.20
N VAL A 120 -13.44 -11.54 7.70
CA VAL A 120 -12.24 -11.19 6.91
C VAL A 120 -12.15 -12.10 5.68
N LYS A 121 -12.30 -13.41 5.84
CA LYS A 121 -12.27 -14.35 4.71
C LYS A 121 -13.31 -13.97 3.66
N ALA A 122 -14.55 -13.76 4.07
CA ALA A 122 -15.64 -13.40 3.18
C ALA A 122 -15.31 -12.12 2.39
N LEU A 123 -14.96 -11.03 3.08
CA LEU A 123 -14.64 -9.75 2.41
C LEU A 123 -13.51 -9.91 1.37
N PHE A 124 -12.41 -10.57 1.77
CA PHE A 124 -11.23 -10.66 0.92
C PHE A 124 -11.42 -11.63 -0.25
N GLU A 125 -12.13 -12.74 -0.07
CA GLU A 125 -12.41 -13.67 -1.18
C GLU A 125 -13.48 -13.13 -2.13
N THR A 126 -14.55 -12.48 -1.64
CA THR A 126 -15.76 -12.22 -2.44
C THR A 126 -15.95 -10.78 -2.91
N GLU A 127 -15.31 -9.80 -2.28
CA GLU A 127 -15.41 -8.40 -2.72
C GLU A 127 -14.10 -7.91 -3.35
N PHE A 128 -12.97 -8.42 -2.85
CA PHE A 128 -11.63 -8.05 -3.32
C PHE A 128 -10.94 -9.16 -4.12
N ASN A 129 -11.52 -10.36 -4.23
CA ASN A 129 -11.00 -11.49 -5.01
C ASN A 129 -9.54 -11.90 -4.70
N TYR A 130 -9.12 -11.82 -3.43
CA TYR A 130 -7.80 -12.27 -2.95
C TYR A 130 -7.77 -13.78 -2.73
N ASP A 131 -6.59 -14.37 -2.92
CA ASP A 131 -6.33 -15.72 -2.43
C ASP A 131 -6.15 -15.71 -0.91
N VAL A 132 -7.12 -16.25 -0.17
CA VAL A 132 -7.09 -16.26 1.30
C VAL A 132 -6.43 -17.53 1.83
N LEU A 133 -5.40 -17.36 2.66
CA LEU A 133 -4.69 -18.44 3.36
C LEU A 133 -4.92 -18.32 4.87
N ILE A 134 -5.61 -19.29 5.47
CA ILE A 134 -5.95 -19.25 6.90
C ILE A 134 -5.11 -20.25 7.67
N LYS A 135 -4.52 -19.79 8.77
CA LYS A 135 -3.87 -20.63 9.77
C LYS A 135 -4.44 -20.37 11.15
N ILE A 136 -5.19 -21.37 11.63
CA ILE A 136 -5.74 -21.40 12.98
C ILE A 136 -4.72 -21.97 13.96
N ASN A 137 -4.63 -21.35 15.14
CA ASN A 137 -3.70 -21.68 16.23
C ASN A 137 -2.27 -21.92 15.71
N PRO A 138 -1.68 -20.94 14.99
CA PRO A 138 -0.36 -21.11 14.41
C PRO A 138 0.69 -21.37 15.49
N SER A 139 1.63 -22.26 15.24
CA SER A 139 2.92 -22.32 15.94
C SER A 139 3.92 -21.33 15.35
N VAL A 140 5.04 -21.08 16.03
CA VAL A 140 6.18 -20.32 15.47
C VAL A 140 6.63 -20.91 14.13
N LYS A 141 6.68 -22.25 14.04
CA LYS A 141 7.07 -22.98 12.83
C LYS A 141 6.07 -22.76 11.70
N ASP A 142 4.77 -22.74 11.99
CA ASP A 142 3.74 -22.50 10.99
C ASP A 142 3.85 -21.12 10.37
N VAL A 143 4.06 -20.08 11.20
CA VAL A 143 4.25 -18.71 10.72
C VAL A 143 5.46 -18.64 9.78
N LYS A 144 6.61 -19.16 10.22
CA LYS A 144 7.83 -19.19 9.40
C LYS A 144 7.65 -19.98 8.10
N SER A 145 6.99 -21.14 8.16
CA SER A 145 6.77 -21.98 6.98
C SER A 145 5.84 -21.32 5.96
N LEU A 146 4.80 -20.63 6.40
CA LEU A 146 3.88 -19.93 5.52
C LEU A 146 4.54 -18.72 4.85
N ILE A 147 5.37 -17.98 5.58
CA ILE A 147 6.19 -16.89 5.03
C ILE A 147 7.16 -17.44 3.98
N ALA A 148 7.87 -18.53 4.29
CA ALA A 148 8.81 -19.15 3.35
C ALA A 148 8.09 -19.64 2.07
N LYS A 149 6.91 -20.25 2.21
CA LYS A 149 6.08 -20.68 1.08
C LYS A 149 5.62 -19.49 0.22
N LEU A 150 5.33 -18.35 0.85
CA LEU A 150 4.99 -17.12 0.14
C LEU A 150 6.21 -16.55 -0.60
N GLY A 151 7.41 -16.71 -0.06
CA GLY A 151 8.67 -16.29 -0.70
C GLY A 151 9.01 -17.00 -2.02
N GLU A 152 8.35 -18.12 -2.33
CA GLU A 152 8.59 -18.87 -3.57
C GLU A 152 8.24 -18.05 -4.84
N SER A 153 9.05 -18.19 -5.89
CA SER A 153 8.92 -17.42 -7.13
C SER A 153 7.57 -17.56 -7.83
N ARG A 154 6.84 -18.67 -7.62
CA ARG A 154 5.50 -18.86 -8.20
C ARG A 154 4.48 -17.79 -7.76
N ASN A 155 4.72 -17.13 -6.62
CA ASN A 155 3.84 -16.10 -6.07
C ASN A 155 4.14 -14.70 -6.64
N MET A 156 5.12 -14.54 -7.54
CA MET A 156 5.52 -13.23 -8.04
C MET A 156 4.45 -12.48 -8.83
N PHE A 157 3.40 -13.17 -9.27
CA PHE A 157 2.29 -12.61 -10.04
C PHE A 157 1.22 -11.92 -9.18
N TYR A 158 1.30 -12.01 -7.86
CA TYR A 158 0.44 -11.21 -6.98
C TYR A 158 0.92 -9.76 -6.95
N ASP A 159 0.00 -8.79 -6.96
CA ASP A 159 0.34 -7.37 -6.92
C ASP A 159 0.41 -6.81 -5.51
N SER A 160 -0.10 -7.54 -4.52
CA SER A 160 -0.21 -7.05 -3.14
C SER A 160 -0.20 -8.19 -2.12
N LEU A 161 0.15 -7.83 -0.88
CA LEU A 161 0.07 -8.72 0.28
C LEU A 161 -0.78 -8.08 1.36
N VAL A 162 -1.67 -8.88 1.95
CA VAL A 162 -2.42 -8.53 3.15
C VAL A 162 -2.20 -9.60 4.21
N VAL A 163 -1.89 -9.18 5.44
CA VAL A 163 -1.67 -10.08 6.57
C VAL A 163 -2.52 -9.65 7.75
N TRP A 164 -3.43 -10.51 8.19
CA TRP A 164 -4.18 -10.38 9.42
C TRP A 164 -3.54 -11.25 10.50
N PHE A 165 -3.27 -10.68 11.66
CA PHE A 165 -2.80 -11.43 12.83
C PHE A 165 -3.69 -11.13 14.03
N MET A 166 -4.43 -12.15 14.48
CA MET A 166 -5.45 -12.05 15.52
C MET A 166 -5.05 -12.93 16.72
N ALA A 167 -4.47 -12.32 17.77
CA ALA A 167 -3.91 -13.08 18.88
C ALA A 167 -3.92 -12.31 20.22
N HIS A 168 -3.52 -12.98 21.31
CA HIS A 168 -3.06 -12.25 22.48
C HIS A 168 -1.71 -11.63 22.14
N GLY A 169 -1.32 -10.61 22.88
CA GLY A 169 -0.01 -10.01 22.71
C GLY A 169 0.28 -8.97 23.77
N ASP A 170 1.53 -8.54 23.75
CA ASP A 170 2.02 -7.38 24.50
C ASP A 170 2.54 -6.32 23.52
N LYS A 171 3.24 -5.30 24.00
CA LYS A 171 3.79 -4.22 23.16
C LYS A 171 4.61 -4.72 21.96
N THR A 172 5.32 -5.83 22.12
CA THR A 172 6.40 -6.31 21.26
C THR A 172 6.12 -7.66 20.62
N HIS A 173 5.36 -8.53 21.31
CA HIS A 173 5.15 -9.90 20.91
C HIS A 173 3.67 -10.22 20.65
N LEU A 174 3.47 -11.25 19.85
CA LEU A 174 2.19 -11.89 19.55
C LEU A 174 2.27 -13.33 20.05
N PHE A 175 1.25 -13.78 20.76
CA PHE A 175 1.21 -15.15 21.26
C PHE A 175 0.78 -16.10 20.14
N VAL A 176 1.46 -17.23 20.07
CA VAL A 176 1.22 -18.34 19.16
C VAL A 176 1.04 -19.61 19.99
N LYS A 177 0.62 -20.71 19.36
CA LYS A 177 0.26 -21.95 20.07
C LYS A 177 1.36 -22.48 21.00
N ASP A 178 2.60 -22.39 20.56
CA ASP A 178 3.78 -22.95 21.24
C ASP A 178 4.71 -21.88 21.84
N GLY A 179 4.25 -20.62 21.94
CA GLY A 179 5.05 -19.55 22.52
C GLY A 179 4.66 -18.15 22.05
N GLN A 180 5.65 -17.36 21.63
CA GLN A 180 5.45 -16.00 21.16
C GLN A 180 6.40 -15.66 20.01
N ILE A 181 5.97 -14.74 19.15
CA ILE A 181 6.79 -14.18 18.07
C ILE A 181 6.87 -12.67 18.21
N HIS A 182 8.00 -12.08 17.85
CA HIS A 182 8.16 -10.63 17.86
C HIS A 182 7.47 -10.00 16.64
N ARG A 183 6.61 -8.99 16.87
CA ARG A 183 5.78 -8.32 15.84
C ARG A 183 6.59 -7.85 14.64
N ARG A 184 7.75 -7.23 14.87
CA ARG A 184 8.59 -6.66 13.80
C ARG A 184 9.52 -7.71 13.18
N THR A 185 10.45 -8.25 13.96
CA THR A 185 11.51 -9.14 13.47
C THR A 185 11.05 -10.54 13.05
N ASP A 186 10.00 -11.12 13.65
CA ASP A 186 9.57 -12.48 13.33
C ASP A 186 8.34 -12.52 12.41
N LEU A 187 7.55 -11.45 12.36
CA LEU A 187 6.38 -11.34 11.50
C LEU A 187 6.60 -10.39 10.32
N ILE A 188 6.80 -9.08 10.54
CA ILE A 188 6.83 -8.07 9.46
C ILE A 188 8.09 -8.18 8.59
N GLN A 189 9.27 -8.17 9.20
CA GLN A 189 10.56 -8.12 8.50
C GLN A 189 10.73 -9.30 7.51
N PRO A 190 10.38 -10.55 7.86
CA PRO A 190 10.50 -11.65 6.91
C PRO A 190 9.67 -11.51 5.63
N PHE A 191 8.55 -10.78 5.64
CA PHE A 191 7.80 -10.46 4.41
C PHE A 191 8.43 -9.33 3.61
N VAL A 192 9.01 -8.35 4.30
CA VAL A 192 9.76 -7.24 3.70
C VAL A 192 10.97 -7.76 2.92
N ASP A 193 11.57 -8.85 3.38
CA ASP A 193 12.73 -9.48 2.74
C ASP A 193 12.38 -10.38 1.53
N ILE A 194 11.09 -10.52 1.18
CA ILE A 194 10.65 -11.30 0.01
C ILE A 194 10.87 -10.49 -1.27
N ASP A 195 11.72 -11.00 -2.16
CA ASP A 195 12.12 -10.30 -3.39
C ASP A 195 10.96 -9.88 -4.29
N TRP A 196 9.94 -10.73 -4.48
CA TRP A 196 8.83 -10.39 -5.38
C TRP A 196 7.88 -9.33 -4.82
N LEU A 197 7.96 -9.03 -3.51
CA LEU A 197 7.17 -8.00 -2.83
C LEU A 197 7.85 -6.62 -2.83
N LYS A 198 9.05 -6.50 -3.41
CA LYS A 198 9.68 -5.19 -3.67
C LYS A 198 8.74 -4.36 -4.53
N THR A 199 8.56 -3.08 -4.19
CA THR A 199 7.66 -2.13 -4.88
C THR A 199 6.16 -2.41 -4.81
N LYS A 200 5.75 -3.45 -4.08
CA LYS A 200 4.34 -3.86 -3.95
C LYS A 200 3.79 -3.52 -2.56
N PRO A 201 2.52 -3.09 -2.45
CA PRO A 201 1.90 -2.76 -1.18
C PRO A 201 1.79 -4.00 -0.26
N LYS A 202 2.26 -3.85 0.98
CA LYS A 202 2.25 -4.86 2.05
C LYS A 202 1.45 -4.30 3.22
N LEU A 203 0.25 -4.84 3.47
CA LEU A 203 -0.65 -4.36 4.52
C LEU A 203 -0.71 -5.37 5.67
N PHE A 204 -0.43 -4.93 6.88
CA PHE A 204 -0.52 -5.73 8.09
C PHE A 204 -1.61 -5.18 9.01
N PHE A 205 -2.53 -6.03 9.44
CA PHE A 205 -3.58 -5.71 10.39
C PHE A 205 -3.41 -6.59 11.64
N ILE A 206 -3.01 -5.98 12.75
CA ILE A 206 -2.64 -6.68 13.98
C ILE A 206 -3.69 -6.39 15.06
N GLN A 207 -4.54 -7.40 15.30
CA GLN A 207 -5.51 -7.44 16.39
C GLN A 207 -4.88 -8.15 17.59
N ALA A 208 -4.20 -7.38 18.44
CA ALA A 208 -3.63 -7.84 19.71
C ALA A 208 -3.47 -6.69 20.71
N CYS A 209 -3.57 -6.99 22.02
CA CYS A 209 -3.31 -6.01 23.09
C CYS A 209 -1.86 -5.52 23.07
N ALA A 210 -1.59 -4.35 23.64
CA ALA A 210 -0.24 -3.76 23.71
C ALA A 210 0.34 -3.69 25.15
N ASN A 211 -0.04 -4.61 26.04
CA ASN A 211 0.18 -4.48 27.50
C ASN A 211 1.56 -4.94 28.00
N ARG A 212 2.42 -3.97 28.37
CA ARG A 212 3.19 -3.91 29.66
C ARG A 212 3.98 -2.60 29.75
N ARG A 213 4.02 -1.96 30.92
CA ARG A 213 4.92 -0.82 31.22
C ARG A 213 6.32 -1.33 31.59
N PRO A 214 7.37 -0.66 31.08
CA PRO A 214 8.47 -0.21 31.94
C PRO A 214 8.54 1.33 31.95
N ARG A 215 8.94 1.90 33.09
CA ARG A 215 9.19 3.34 33.24
C ARG A 215 10.44 3.74 32.45
N SER A 216 10.37 4.85 31.71
CA SER A 216 11.51 5.77 31.51
C SER A 216 11.03 7.07 30.84
N TYR A 217 11.57 8.19 31.31
CA TYR A 217 11.33 9.58 30.89
C TYR A 217 12.31 10.05 29.78
N ALA A 218 12.02 11.25 29.24
CA ALA A 218 12.88 12.22 28.53
C ALA A 218 12.88 12.15 26.99
N GLN A 219 13.04 13.22 26.19
CA GLN A 219 13.10 14.69 26.37
C GLN A 219 12.96 15.38 24.98
N ASP A 220 12.79 16.71 25.05
CA ASP A 220 12.68 17.80 24.04
C ASP A 220 13.56 17.73 22.76
N SER A 221 13.05 18.28 21.65
CA SER A 221 13.86 18.97 20.62
C SER A 221 13.00 19.86 19.69
N ARG A 222 13.51 21.06 19.39
CA ARG A 222 12.85 22.26 18.82
C ARG A 222 13.13 22.51 17.31
N GLY A 223 12.34 23.42 16.72
CA GLY A 223 12.70 24.35 15.61
C GLY A 223 12.05 24.04 14.24
N MET A 224 11.83 24.94 13.26
CA MET A 224 11.94 26.42 13.08
C MET A 224 11.11 26.81 11.81
N ARG A 225 10.63 28.06 11.70
CA ARG A 225 9.85 28.64 10.56
C ARG A 225 10.77 29.30 9.50
N THR A 226 10.37 29.37 8.21
CA THR A 226 10.22 30.56 7.32
C THR A 226 9.96 30.17 5.82
N SER A 227 9.88 31.14 4.89
CA SER A 227 8.94 31.29 3.74
C SER A 227 9.57 31.38 2.32
N THR A 228 8.75 31.17 1.26
CA THR A 228 8.73 31.78 -0.13
C THR A 228 9.93 31.52 -1.06
N ASP A 229 9.90 31.45 -2.40
CA ASP A 229 8.95 31.30 -3.53
C ASP A 229 9.80 30.76 -4.73
N ALA A 230 9.15 30.15 -5.74
CA ALA A 230 9.55 30.01 -7.17
C ALA A 230 9.82 28.59 -7.76
N VAL A 231 8.78 28.13 -8.48
CA VAL A 231 8.66 27.24 -9.66
C VAL A 231 9.95 26.68 -10.30
N ALA A 232 10.14 25.35 -10.29
CA ALA A 232 9.90 24.43 -11.44
C ALA A 232 10.78 23.15 -11.39
N LEU A 233 10.10 21.99 -11.55
CA LEU A 233 10.51 20.66 -12.10
C LEU A 233 9.85 19.55 -11.26
N GLY A 234 9.03 18.69 -11.86
CA GLY A 234 8.02 17.88 -11.16
C GLY A 234 8.48 16.64 -10.41
N ILE A 235 8.87 16.88 -9.16
CA ILE A 235 8.53 16.05 -7.99
C ILE A 235 7.58 16.93 -7.17
N ASP A 236 6.55 16.41 -6.51
CA ASP A 236 5.74 17.21 -5.56
C ASP A 236 6.53 17.45 -4.25
N ALA A 237 7.71 18.05 -4.39
CA ALA A 237 8.64 18.42 -3.34
C ALA A 237 9.03 19.88 -3.57
N GLY A 238 9.32 20.61 -2.50
CA GLY A 238 9.78 21.99 -2.60
C GLY A 238 11.03 22.13 -3.47
N ASP A 239 11.18 23.27 -4.14
CA ASP A 239 12.26 23.49 -5.12
C ASP A 239 13.67 23.35 -4.49
N GLU A 240 13.81 23.72 -3.21
CA GLU A 240 15.05 23.51 -2.45
C GLU A 240 15.40 22.03 -2.30
N TRP A 241 14.41 21.17 -2.05
CA TRP A 241 14.62 19.73 -1.92
C TRP A 241 15.15 19.16 -3.24
N LYS A 242 14.53 19.55 -4.36
CA LYS A 242 14.92 19.05 -5.69
C LYS A 242 16.34 19.45 -6.02
N LYS A 243 16.67 20.75 -5.90
CA LYS A 243 18.02 21.23 -6.19
C LYS A 243 19.08 20.48 -5.38
N LYS A 244 18.76 20.17 -4.12
CA LYS A 244 19.69 19.52 -3.20
C LYS A 244 19.79 17.99 -3.40
N TYR A 245 18.69 17.31 -3.68
CA TYR A 245 18.62 15.85 -3.61
C TYR A 245 18.28 15.16 -4.94
N LEU A 246 17.64 15.83 -5.91
CA LEU A 246 17.31 15.24 -7.21
C LEU A 246 18.54 14.75 -8.00
N PRO A 247 19.69 15.44 -8.00
CA PRO A 247 20.92 14.91 -8.62
C PRO A 247 21.41 13.59 -8.00
N HIS A 248 20.92 13.25 -6.81
CA HIS A 248 21.24 12.04 -6.06
C HIS A 248 20.07 11.06 -5.99
N ALA A 249 18.98 11.31 -6.72
CA ALA A 249 17.83 10.42 -6.74
C ALA A 249 18.19 9.14 -7.50
N ASP A 250 18.10 8.01 -6.80
CA ASP A 250 18.18 6.67 -7.39
C ASP A 250 16.81 5.99 -7.23
N PHE A 251 16.15 5.76 -8.37
CA PHE A 251 14.85 5.09 -8.45
C PHE A 251 14.98 3.58 -8.71
N THR A 252 16.21 3.06 -8.83
CA THR A 252 16.49 1.65 -9.08
C THR A 252 16.74 0.86 -7.80
N SER A 253 17.34 1.51 -6.79
CA SER A 253 17.56 0.92 -5.46
C SER A 253 16.40 1.22 -4.52
N VAL A 254 15.48 0.27 -4.38
CA VAL A 254 14.29 0.40 -3.51
C VAL A 254 14.60 -0.09 -2.09
N ASN A 255 14.26 0.71 -1.08
CA ASN A 255 14.31 0.28 0.30
C ASN A 255 13.19 -0.75 0.55
N ASN A 256 13.54 -1.98 0.90
CA ASN A 256 12.57 -3.06 1.15
C ASN A 256 11.51 -2.68 2.19
N PHE A 257 11.86 -1.86 3.19
CA PHE A 257 10.93 -1.40 4.22
C PHE A 257 9.85 -0.44 3.70
N ALA A 258 10.01 0.11 2.49
CA ALA A 258 8.98 0.92 1.85
C ALA A 258 7.77 0.08 1.44
N ASP A 259 6.69 0.75 1.05
CA ASP A 259 5.44 0.14 0.59
C ASP A 259 4.79 -0.77 1.64
N THR A 260 5.03 -0.49 2.92
CA THR A 260 4.49 -1.24 4.05
C THR A 260 3.57 -0.36 4.89
N LEU A 261 2.37 -0.86 5.19
CA LEU A 261 1.46 -0.28 6.16
C LEU A 261 1.20 -1.31 7.27
N VAL A 262 1.34 -0.88 8.52
CA VAL A 262 1.04 -1.72 9.69
C VAL A 262 0.01 -1.00 10.54
N CYS A 263 -1.19 -1.57 10.61
CA CYS A 263 -2.27 -1.08 11.44
C CYS A 263 -2.43 -1.98 12.67
N TYR A 264 -2.46 -1.35 13.83
CA TYR A 264 -2.68 -2.01 15.11
C TYR A 264 -4.06 -1.63 15.63
N ALA A 265 -4.77 -2.61 16.19
CA ALA A 265 -6.11 -2.42 16.72
C ALA A 265 -6.22 -1.40 17.85
N THR A 266 -5.14 -1.15 18.57
CA THR A 266 -5.12 -0.27 19.74
C THR A 266 -3.75 0.38 19.89
N MET A 267 -3.71 1.59 20.43
CA MET A 267 -2.47 2.30 20.74
C MET A 267 -1.63 1.55 21.76
N TRP A 268 -0.34 1.90 21.83
CA TRP A 268 0.58 1.34 22.81
C TRP A 268 -0.02 1.37 24.23
N TYR A 269 0.18 0.28 24.98
CA TYR A 269 -0.29 0.14 26.36
C TYR A 269 -1.81 0.18 26.56
N GLN A 270 -2.60 -0.03 25.50
CA GLN A 270 -4.05 -0.15 25.60
C GLN A 270 -4.53 -1.58 25.28
N PRO A 271 -5.68 -1.99 25.84
CA PRO A 271 -6.33 -3.24 25.45
C PRO A 271 -7.02 -3.10 24.08
N ALA A 272 -7.23 -4.24 23.42
CA ALA A 272 -8.06 -4.34 22.23
C ALA A 272 -9.35 -5.09 22.58
N ALA A 273 -10.49 -4.42 22.51
CA ALA A 273 -11.80 -4.97 22.87
C ALA A 273 -12.28 -6.03 21.86
N ARG A 274 -12.94 -7.04 22.42
CA ARG A 274 -13.62 -8.12 21.72
C ARG A 274 -14.80 -8.59 22.58
N ASN A 275 -15.92 -8.86 21.92
CA ASN A 275 -17.08 -9.53 22.49
C ASN A 275 -17.34 -10.85 21.72
N GLU A 276 -18.46 -11.50 22.00
CA GLU A 276 -18.89 -12.74 21.32
C GLU A 276 -19.16 -12.54 19.82
N GLU A 277 -19.51 -11.33 19.41
CA GLU A 277 -19.78 -10.97 18.00
C GLU A 277 -18.51 -10.65 17.21
N GLY A 278 -17.37 -10.47 17.87
CA GLY A 278 -16.10 -10.17 17.23
C GLY A 278 -15.32 -9.06 17.91
N SER A 279 -14.21 -8.65 17.29
CA SER A 279 -13.44 -7.52 17.77
C SER A 279 -13.96 -6.21 17.21
N MET A 280 -14.07 -5.21 18.08
CA MET A 280 -14.53 -3.87 17.71
C MET A 280 -13.71 -3.29 16.56
N PHE A 281 -12.40 -3.53 16.57
CA PHE A 281 -11.49 -3.07 15.51
C PHE A 281 -11.79 -3.75 14.17
N ILE A 282 -11.81 -5.09 14.12
CA ILE A 282 -12.02 -5.82 12.87
C ILE A 282 -13.40 -5.48 12.31
N GLN A 283 -14.45 -5.56 13.12
CA GLN A 283 -15.81 -5.27 12.68
C GLN A 283 -15.96 -3.84 12.11
N THR A 284 -15.42 -2.84 12.81
CA THR A 284 -15.46 -1.44 12.33
C THR A 284 -14.65 -1.26 11.05
N LEU A 285 -13.48 -1.90 10.95
CA LEU A 285 -12.62 -1.80 9.78
C LEU A 285 -13.23 -2.49 8.56
N LEU A 286 -13.81 -3.68 8.73
CA LEU A 286 -14.48 -4.40 7.64
C LEU A 286 -15.70 -3.63 7.14
N ASP A 287 -16.50 -3.02 8.01
CA ASP A 287 -17.59 -2.11 7.60
C ASP A 287 -17.05 -0.92 6.79
N ALA A 288 -15.94 -0.31 7.21
CA ALA A 288 -15.31 0.78 6.46
C ALA A 288 -14.75 0.34 5.11
N LEU A 289 -14.16 -0.85 5.04
CA LEU A 289 -13.64 -1.44 3.80
C LEU A 289 -14.75 -1.80 2.82
N ARG A 290 -15.87 -2.38 3.27
CA ARG A 290 -17.03 -2.66 2.40
C ARG A 290 -17.60 -1.40 1.77
N ARG A 291 -17.67 -0.31 2.54
CA ARG A 291 -18.28 0.95 2.09
C ARG A 291 -17.37 1.80 1.21
N LYS A 292 -16.05 1.75 1.42
CA LYS A 292 -15.10 2.71 0.83
C LYS A 292 -13.79 2.11 0.34
N GLY A 293 -13.52 0.84 0.62
CA GLY A 293 -12.26 0.18 0.31
C GLY A 293 -11.91 0.18 -1.18
N THR A 294 -12.93 0.18 -2.05
CA THR A 294 -12.78 0.27 -3.52
C THR A 294 -12.75 1.70 -4.06
N ASP A 295 -13.06 2.70 -3.23
CA ASP A 295 -13.32 4.07 -3.67
C ASP A 295 -12.22 5.05 -3.22
N THR A 296 -11.59 4.77 -2.07
CA THR A 296 -10.59 5.66 -1.46
C THR A 296 -9.39 4.88 -0.93
N CYS A 297 -8.29 5.59 -0.67
CA CYS A 297 -7.07 4.95 -0.16
C CYS A 297 -7.27 4.36 1.24
N ILE A 298 -6.52 3.30 1.55
CA ILE A 298 -6.57 2.61 2.85
C ILE A 298 -6.37 3.56 4.03
N GLU A 299 -5.50 4.58 3.93
CA GLU A 299 -5.28 5.55 5.00
C GLU A 299 -6.54 6.37 5.32
N ASN A 300 -7.38 6.67 4.33
CA ASN A 300 -8.66 7.33 4.54
C ASN A 300 -9.67 6.40 5.21
N VAL A 301 -9.71 5.13 4.81
CA VAL A 301 -10.54 4.09 5.46
C VAL A 301 -10.13 3.93 6.93
N LEU A 302 -8.82 3.89 7.22
CA LEU A 302 -8.29 3.76 8.58
C LEU A 302 -8.57 4.99 9.44
N ARG A 303 -8.50 6.20 8.86
CA ARG A 303 -8.86 7.44 9.56
C ARG A 303 -10.34 7.44 9.97
N GLU A 304 -11.23 7.01 9.07
CA GLU A 304 -12.65 6.86 9.39
C GLU A 304 -12.87 5.78 10.46
N THR A 305 -12.20 4.63 10.35
CA THR A 305 -12.26 3.55 11.35
C THR A 305 -11.85 4.10 12.73
N THR A 306 -10.76 4.85 12.79
CA THR A 306 -10.27 5.50 14.02
C THR A 306 -11.31 6.45 14.59
N TYR A 307 -11.92 7.30 13.76
CA TYR A 307 -12.97 8.23 14.19
C TYR A 307 -14.18 7.49 14.77
N ARG A 308 -14.69 6.48 14.06
CA ARG A 308 -15.84 5.68 14.48
C ARG A 308 -15.57 4.96 15.81
N MET A 309 -14.40 4.33 15.95
CA MET A 309 -14.05 3.63 17.18
C MET A 309 -13.93 4.60 18.37
N ASN A 310 -13.30 5.75 18.19
CA ASN A 310 -13.20 6.77 19.25
C ASN A 310 -14.54 7.42 19.60
N SER A 311 -15.59 7.23 18.79
CA SER A 311 -16.94 7.71 19.09
C SER A 311 -17.68 6.78 20.06
N ILE A 312 -17.27 5.52 20.16
CA ILE A 312 -17.87 4.49 21.01
C ILE A 312 -17.22 4.49 22.40
N VAL A 313 -18.03 4.36 23.45
CA VAL A 313 -17.59 4.21 24.84
C VAL A 313 -17.70 2.74 25.23
N LEU A 314 -16.61 2.18 25.73
CA LEU A 314 -16.54 0.81 26.24
C LEU A 314 -16.57 0.83 27.76
N ARG A 315 -16.96 -0.30 28.36
CA ARG A 315 -16.93 -0.52 29.82
C ARG A 315 -16.11 -1.76 30.12
N ASP A 316 -15.35 -1.72 31.21
CA ASP A 316 -14.68 -2.91 31.75
C ASP A 316 -15.54 -3.60 32.83
N ASP A 317 -15.06 -4.73 33.35
CA ASP A 317 -15.76 -5.50 34.39
C ASP A 317 -15.97 -4.72 35.71
N SER A 318 -15.27 -3.59 35.88
CA SER A 318 -15.40 -2.68 37.02
C SER A 318 -16.30 -1.46 36.71
N ASP A 319 -17.06 -1.52 35.61
CA ASP A 319 -17.92 -0.45 35.09
C ASP A 319 -17.16 0.86 34.76
N ARG A 320 -15.83 0.80 34.60
CA ARG A 320 -15.04 1.96 34.20
C ARG A 320 -15.14 2.15 32.70
N THR A 321 -15.43 3.38 32.30
CA THR A 321 -15.51 3.72 30.89
C THR A 321 -14.12 3.94 30.28
N TRP A 322 -13.94 3.48 29.06
CA TRP A 322 -12.72 3.68 28.29
C TRP A 322 -13.02 3.75 26.78
N ARG A 323 -12.04 4.14 25.98
CA ARG A 323 -12.13 4.19 24.52
C ARG A 323 -10.93 3.48 23.91
N GLN A 324 -11.15 2.84 22.77
CA GLN A 324 -10.11 2.20 21.99
C GLN A 324 -9.73 3.07 20.80
N THR A 325 -8.44 3.35 20.65
CA THR A 325 -7.91 4.11 19.52
C THR A 325 -6.98 3.21 18.71
N PRO A 326 -7.37 2.75 17.50
CA PRO A 326 -6.43 2.10 16.60
C PRO A 326 -5.39 3.11 16.10
N TYR A 327 -4.24 2.63 15.65
CA TYR A 327 -3.24 3.46 14.99
C TYR A 327 -2.55 2.69 13.87
N TYR A 328 -1.93 3.41 12.94
CA TYR A 328 -1.14 2.79 11.88
C TYR A 328 0.15 3.55 11.62
N GLU A 329 1.15 2.81 11.17
CA GLU A 329 2.41 3.31 10.63
C GLU A 329 2.37 3.01 9.12
N SER A 330 2.60 4.01 8.25
CA SER A 330 2.60 3.83 6.78
C SER A 330 3.91 4.32 6.18
N SER A 331 4.46 3.51 5.29
CA SER A 331 5.57 3.81 4.38
C SER A 331 5.16 3.64 2.91
N LEU A 332 3.84 3.60 2.65
CA LEU A 332 3.31 3.52 1.29
C LEU A 332 3.76 4.74 0.48
N GLN A 333 4.27 4.48 -0.74
CA GLN A 333 4.73 5.54 -1.64
C GLN A 333 3.64 6.02 -2.60
N LYS A 334 2.52 5.30 -2.69
CA LYS A 334 1.33 5.60 -3.50
C LYS A 334 0.05 5.32 -2.74
N GLU A 335 -1.06 5.84 -3.25
CA GLU A 335 -2.39 5.47 -2.76
C GLU A 335 -2.66 3.98 -3.04
N PHE A 336 -2.99 3.24 -2.00
CA PHE A 336 -3.51 1.88 -2.14
C PHE A 336 -5.02 1.87 -2.01
N VAL A 337 -5.72 1.43 -3.05
CA VAL A 337 -7.19 1.24 -3.07
C VAL A 337 -7.43 -0.24 -3.38
N PHE A 338 -8.32 -0.89 -2.65
CA PHE A 338 -8.63 -2.30 -2.92
C PHE A 338 -9.29 -2.44 -4.30
N PRO A 339 -8.98 -3.51 -5.03
CA PRO A 339 -9.65 -3.80 -6.30
C PRO A 339 -11.11 -4.15 -6.01
N LYS A 340 -11.99 -3.77 -6.94
CA LYS A 340 -13.38 -4.20 -6.94
C LYS A 340 -13.50 -5.48 -7.78
N GLU A 341 -14.11 -6.52 -7.24
CA GLU A 341 -14.53 -7.66 -8.06
C GLU A 341 -15.57 -7.17 -9.08
N ASN A 342 -15.23 -7.30 -10.37
CA ASN A 342 -16.07 -6.89 -11.50
C ASN A 342 -16.96 -8.04 -11.96
#